data_AF-A0AAD7LPR6-F1
#
_entry.id   AF-A0AAD7LPR6-F1
#
_cell.length_a   1.000
_cell.length_b   1.000
_cell.length_c   1.000
_cell.angle_alpha   90.00
_cell.angle_beta   90.00
_cell.angle_gamma   90.00
#
_symmetry.space_group_name_H-M   'P 1'
#
loop_
_entity.id
_entity.type
_entity.pdbx_description
1 polymer ?
#
loop_
_entity_poly.entity_id
_entity_poly.type
_entity_poly.pdbx_seq_one_letter_code
_entity_poly.pdbx_strand_id
1 'polypeptide(L)'
;MLQFGDRTEFRIQKKALDTNKSCEDFVRKKKIQETLPGWRDKFLSYKELKKIVRLISTAPTLLDDSLEFGKGEAEFVYLLNNEIDKFNAFFMEQEEDFIILHKELQQRIQRVVDKWGSHGRQPSETYYKEEMEKIRKGIVDFHGKMVLLVKLQQCQLHRIG
;
A
#
# COMPACT_ATOMS: atom_id res chain seq x y z
N MET A 1 -21.46 3.19 -39.58
CA MET A 1 -20.48 2.19 -39.13
C MET A 1 -19.71 2.78 -37.95
N LEU A 2 -20.17 2.57 -36.72
CA LEU A 2 -19.40 2.75 -35.48
C LEU A 2 -19.98 1.72 -34.51
N GLN A 3 -19.26 0.62 -34.29
CA GLN A 3 -19.71 -0.43 -33.39
C GLN A 3 -19.59 0.04 -31.94
N PHE A 4 -20.68 -0.19 -31.20
CA PHE A 4 -20.82 0.03 -29.78
C PHE A 4 -19.77 -0.78 -29.02
N GLY A 5 -19.04 -0.12 -28.11
CA GLY A 5 -18.24 -0.79 -27.09
C GLY A 5 -19.12 -1.77 -26.30
N ASP A 6 -18.61 -2.98 -26.10
CA ASP A 6 -19.37 -4.09 -25.56
C ASP A 6 -19.94 -3.75 -24.16
N ARG A 7 -21.15 -4.24 -23.85
CA ARG A 7 -21.81 -4.04 -22.54
C ARG A 7 -20.92 -4.51 -21.38
N THR A 8 -20.03 -5.45 -21.67
CA THR A 8 -18.99 -5.97 -20.79
C THR A 8 -17.93 -4.91 -20.47
N GLU A 9 -17.49 -4.13 -21.47
CA GLU A 9 -16.49 -3.07 -21.36
C GLU A 9 -16.97 -1.91 -20.48
N PHE A 10 -18.23 -1.49 -20.66
CA PHE A 10 -18.86 -0.47 -19.80
C PHE A 10 -19.01 -0.93 -18.34
N ARG A 11 -19.29 -2.23 -18.12
CA ARG A 11 -19.35 -2.82 -16.77
C ARG A 11 -17.97 -2.88 -16.11
N ILE A 12 -16.93 -3.20 -16.87
CA ILE A 12 -15.53 -3.23 -16.40
C ILE A 12 -15.09 -1.81 -16.03
N GLN A 13 -15.32 -0.84 -16.90
CA GLN A 13 -14.98 0.57 -16.65
C GLN A 13 -15.72 1.14 -15.43
N LYS A 14 -17.01 0.84 -15.27
CA LYS A 14 -17.79 1.26 -14.09
C LYS A 14 -17.27 0.62 -12.81
N LYS A 15 -16.95 -0.68 -12.83
CA LYS A 15 -16.39 -1.40 -11.68
C LYS A 15 -15.00 -0.90 -11.29
N ALA A 16 -14.16 -0.57 -12.27
CA ALA A 16 -12.85 0.05 -12.06
C ALA A 16 -12.98 1.46 -11.46
N LEU A 17 -13.93 2.28 -11.95
CA LEU A 17 -14.21 3.61 -11.41
C LEU A 17 -14.73 3.57 -9.96
N ASP A 18 -15.65 2.66 -9.67
CA ASP A 18 -16.23 2.48 -8.32
C ASP A 18 -15.16 1.96 -7.32
N THR A 19 -14.26 1.10 -7.78
CA THR A 19 -13.14 0.58 -6.98
C THR A 19 -12.10 1.68 -6.70
N ASN A 20 -11.79 2.50 -7.71
CA ASN A 20 -10.92 3.67 -7.57
C ASN A 20 -11.47 4.72 -6.60
N LYS A 21 -12.79 4.94 -6.61
CA LYS A 21 -13.48 5.81 -5.66
C LYS A 21 -13.44 5.24 -4.24
N SER A 22 -13.70 3.94 -4.09
CA SER A 22 -13.63 3.25 -2.79
C SER A 22 -12.23 3.32 -2.16
N CYS A 23 -11.18 3.20 -2.95
CA CYS A 23 -9.79 3.30 -2.49
C CYS A 23 -9.39 4.74 -2.12
N GLU A 24 -9.82 5.74 -2.89
CA GLU A 24 -9.64 7.15 -2.51
C GLU A 24 -10.34 7.47 -1.19
N ASP A 25 -11.59 7.03 -1.02
CA ASP A 25 -12.35 7.27 0.18
C ASP A 25 -11.74 6.54 1.39
N PHE A 26 -11.20 5.33 1.20
CA PHE A 26 -10.45 4.61 2.23
C PHE A 26 -9.18 5.35 2.65
N VAL A 27 -8.34 5.77 1.70
CA VAL A 27 -7.09 6.50 1.99
C VAL A 27 -7.36 7.89 2.59
N ARG A 28 -8.46 8.54 2.20
CA ARG A 28 -8.88 9.83 2.76
C ARG A 28 -9.60 9.75 4.10
N LYS A 29 -9.96 8.56 4.59
CA LYS A 29 -10.55 8.44 5.93
C LYS A 29 -9.59 9.05 6.94
N LYS A 30 -10.04 10.13 7.58
CA LYS A 30 -9.30 10.92 8.60
C LYS A 30 -8.59 10.02 9.62
N LYS A 31 -9.24 8.93 10.03
CA LYS A 31 -8.68 7.94 10.97
C LYS A 31 -7.42 7.24 10.46
N ILE A 32 -7.34 6.91 9.17
CA ILE A 32 -6.13 6.32 8.57
C ILE A 32 -5.02 7.36 8.45
N GLN A 33 -5.39 8.61 8.09
CA GLN A 33 -4.43 9.72 8.05
C GLN A 33 -3.85 10.06 9.43
N GLU A 34 -4.64 9.95 10.49
CA GLU A 34 -4.20 10.16 11.88
C GLU A 34 -3.36 8.98 12.39
N THR A 35 -3.69 7.75 12.00
CA THR A 35 -3.03 6.54 12.52
C THR A 35 -1.66 6.31 11.87
N LEU A 36 -1.48 6.64 10.58
CA LEU A 36 -0.23 6.36 9.84
C LEU A 36 0.17 7.54 8.93
N PRO A 37 0.62 8.66 9.52
CA PRO A 37 0.91 9.89 8.78
C PRO A 37 2.07 9.76 7.78
N GLY A 38 3.03 8.88 8.04
CA GLY A 38 4.22 8.66 7.21
C GLY A 38 4.01 7.82 5.95
N TRP A 39 2.79 7.30 5.74
CA TRP A 39 2.47 6.49 4.55
C TRP A 39 1.87 7.34 3.42
N ARG A 40 1.59 8.64 3.68
CA ARG A 40 0.83 9.53 2.78
C ARG A 40 1.55 9.91 1.48
N ASP A 41 2.86 10.11 1.55
CA ASP A 41 3.73 10.53 0.44
C ASP A 41 4.28 9.35 -0.37
N LYS A 42 4.07 8.13 0.13
CA LYS A 42 4.59 6.88 -0.45
C LYS A 42 3.68 6.30 -1.55
N PHE A 43 2.51 6.89 -1.76
CA PHE A 43 1.60 6.46 -2.80
C PHE A 43 2.01 6.95 -4.19
N LEU A 44 1.66 6.16 -5.21
CA LEU A 44 1.85 6.50 -6.60
C LEU A 44 1.04 7.76 -6.94
N SER A 45 1.72 8.79 -7.47
CA SER A 45 1.07 10.05 -7.84
C SER A 45 0.36 9.94 -9.19
N TYR A 46 -0.76 9.21 -9.23
CA TYR A 46 -1.56 9.01 -10.44
C TYR A 46 -2.00 10.31 -11.12
N LYS A 47 -2.16 11.40 -10.36
CA LYS A 47 -2.52 12.69 -10.94
C LYS A 47 -1.41 13.23 -11.83
N GLU A 48 -0.16 13.12 -11.41
CA GLU A 48 0.98 13.59 -12.20
C GLU A 48 1.26 12.66 -13.38
N LEU A 49 1.26 11.34 -13.15
CA LEU A 49 1.39 10.35 -14.23
C LEU A 49 0.31 10.54 -15.32
N LYS A 50 -0.94 10.76 -14.94
CA LYS A 50 -2.04 10.99 -15.88
C LYS A 50 -1.92 12.31 -16.63
N LYS A 51 -1.35 13.35 -16.02
CA LYS A 51 -1.08 14.63 -16.73
C LYS A 51 -0.06 14.42 -17.84
N ILE A 52 1.02 13.69 -17.57
CA ILE A 52 2.08 13.42 -18.55
C ILE A 52 1.53 12.57 -19.71
N VAL A 53 0.79 11.49 -19.41
CA VAL A 53 0.13 10.68 -20.45
C VAL A 53 -0.79 11.53 -21.33
N ARG A 54 -1.56 12.45 -20.73
CA ARG A 54 -2.42 13.36 -21.48
C ARG A 54 -1.61 14.29 -22.38
N LEU A 55 -0.52 14.87 -21.89
CA LEU A 55 0.35 15.76 -22.66
C LEU A 55 0.92 15.04 -23.89
N ILE A 56 1.42 13.81 -23.71
CA ILE A 56 1.91 12.96 -24.80
C ILE A 56 0.79 12.62 -25.79
N SER A 57 -0.43 12.38 -25.31
CA SER A 57 -1.58 12.03 -26.15
C SER A 57 -2.19 13.22 -26.91
N THR A 58 -2.02 14.46 -26.42
CA THR A 58 -2.59 15.68 -27.01
C THR A 58 -1.63 16.48 -27.89
N ALA A 59 -0.35 16.12 -27.92
CA ALA A 59 0.62 16.75 -28.84
C ALA A 59 0.18 16.49 -30.30
N PRO A 60 -0.19 17.53 -31.07
CA PRO A 60 -0.64 17.35 -32.45
C PRO A 60 0.52 16.86 -33.32
N THR A 61 0.24 15.87 -34.17
CA THR A 61 1.15 15.18 -35.11
C THR A 61 1.64 16.08 -36.26
N LEU A 62 2.02 17.34 -36.01
CA LEU A 62 2.16 18.34 -37.07
C LEU A 62 3.56 18.89 -37.34
N LEU A 63 4.64 18.46 -36.69
CA LEU A 63 5.97 18.98 -37.05
C LEU A 63 7.09 17.93 -36.94
N ASP A 64 7.41 17.21 -38.02
CA ASP A 64 8.70 16.52 -38.21
C ASP A 64 9.16 15.67 -36.98
N ASP A 65 8.16 15.04 -36.34
CA ASP A 65 7.96 15.00 -34.87
C ASP A 65 8.51 13.76 -34.16
N SER A 66 9.46 13.04 -34.78
CA SER A 66 9.97 11.78 -34.20
C SER A 66 10.86 11.98 -32.96
N LEU A 67 11.48 13.15 -32.80
CA LEU A 67 12.44 13.43 -31.71
C LEU A 67 11.75 13.97 -30.44
N GLU A 68 10.75 14.84 -30.58
CA GLU A 68 10.00 15.42 -29.44
C GLU A 68 8.99 14.42 -28.86
N PHE A 69 8.38 13.54 -29.68
CA PHE A 69 7.56 12.44 -29.17
C PHE A 69 8.38 11.46 -28.31
N GLY A 70 9.57 11.07 -28.77
CA GLY A 70 10.47 10.19 -28.03
C GLY A 70 10.98 10.80 -26.71
N LYS A 71 11.09 12.13 -26.65
CA LYS A 71 11.45 12.87 -25.42
C LYS A 71 10.33 12.84 -24.38
N GLY A 72 9.07 12.99 -24.80
CA GLY A 72 7.90 12.85 -23.92
C GLY A 72 7.75 11.43 -23.38
N GLU A 73 7.96 10.41 -24.21
CA GLU A 73 8.01 9.01 -23.77
C GLU A 73 9.13 8.77 -22.76
N ALA A 74 10.35 9.25 -23.03
CA ALA A 74 11.48 9.09 -22.12
C ALA A 74 11.23 9.75 -20.75
N GLU A 75 10.64 10.96 -20.74
CA GLU A 75 10.27 11.67 -19.51
C GLU A 75 9.18 10.92 -18.72
N PHE A 76 8.17 10.37 -19.40
CA PHE A 76 7.15 9.54 -18.77
C PHE A 76 7.75 8.27 -18.15
N VAL A 77 8.58 7.54 -18.89
CA VAL A 77 9.22 6.31 -18.41
C VAL A 77 10.11 6.61 -17.20
N TYR A 78 10.88 7.70 -17.22
CA TYR A 78 11.70 8.12 -16.10
C TYR A 78 10.86 8.40 -14.84
N LEU A 79 9.78 9.17 -14.97
CA LEU A 79 8.90 9.50 -13.84
C LEU A 79 8.13 8.28 -13.32
N LEU A 80 7.71 7.39 -14.20
CA LEU A 80 7.07 6.13 -13.84
C LEU A 80 8.03 5.23 -13.06
N ASN A 81 9.27 5.06 -13.53
CA ASN A 81 10.27 4.25 -12.85
C ASN A 81 10.59 4.79 -11.46
N ASN A 82 10.79 6.11 -11.32
CA ASN A 82 11.05 6.72 -10.01
C ASN A 82 9.89 6.51 -9.03
N GLU A 83 8.66 6.59 -9.51
CA GLU A 83 7.51 6.35 -8.65
C GLU A 83 7.33 4.86 -8.29
N ILE A 84 7.67 3.94 -9.21
CA ILE A 84 7.72 2.49 -8.94
C ILE A 84 8.81 2.18 -7.91
N ASP A 85 10.00 2.76 -8.05
CA ASP A 85 11.11 2.55 -7.11
C ASP A 85 10.77 3.05 -5.71
N LYS A 86 10.16 4.25 -5.62
CA LYS A 86 9.64 4.79 -4.36
C LYS A 86 8.61 3.86 -3.73
N PHE A 87 7.68 3.34 -4.54
CA PHE A 87 6.66 2.41 -4.07
C PHE A 87 7.29 1.12 -3.56
N ASN A 88 8.17 0.51 -4.35
CA ASN A 88 8.85 -0.74 -3.99
C ASN A 88 9.67 -0.59 -2.72
N ALA A 89 10.47 0.49 -2.60
CA ALA A 89 11.26 0.78 -1.41
C ALA A 89 10.39 0.85 -0.15
N PHE A 90 9.26 1.55 -0.21
CA PHE A 90 8.33 1.64 0.91
C PHE A 90 7.76 0.27 1.33
N PHE A 91 7.27 -0.53 0.38
CA PHE A 91 6.69 -1.83 0.72
C PHE A 91 7.75 -2.81 1.24
N MET A 92 8.95 -2.81 0.67
CA MET A 92 10.07 -3.60 1.16
C MET A 92 10.43 -3.24 2.60
N GLU A 93 10.62 -1.95 2.90
CA GLU A 93 10.90 -1.48 4.28
C GLU A 93 9.79 -1.91 5.25
N GLN A 94 8.52 -1.75 4.85
CA GLN A 94 7.41 -2.14 5.71
C GLN A 94 7.32 -3.65 5.92
N GLU A 95 7.55 -4.47 4.89
CA GLU A 95 7.59 -5.93 5.00
C GLU A 95 8.71 -6.40 5.93
N GLU A 96 9.91 -5.80 5.82
CA GLU A 96 11.03 -6.07 6.72
C GLU A 96 10.68 -5.74 8.18
N ASP A 97 10.11 -4.56 8.44
CA ASP A 97 9.63 -4.17 9.77
C ASP A 97 8.64 -5.18 10.34
N PHE A 98 7.71 -5.68 9.51
CA PHE A 98 6.73 -6.69 9.95
C PHE A 98 7.39 -8.03 10.29
N ILE A 99 8.41 -8.45 9.52
CA ILE A 99 9.18 -9.68 9.80
C ILE A 99 9.93 -9.54 11.14
N ILE A 100 10.56 -8.39 11.38
CA ILE A 100 11.29 -8.12 12.63
C ILE A 100 10.33 -8.12 13.82
N LEU A 101 9.24 -7.35 13.76
CA LEU A 101 8.24 -7.27 14.81
C LEU A 101 7.59 -8.62 15.11
N HIS A 102 7.34 -9.44 14.08
CA HIS A 102 6.81 -10.79 14.26
C HIS A 102 7.76 -11.65 15.10
N LYS A 103 9.05 -11.64 14.77
CA LYS A 103 10.09 -12.39 15.50
C LYS A 103 10.21 -11.90 16.94
N GLU A 104 10.22 -10.59 17.17
CA GLU A 104 10.29 -10.01 18.52
C GLU A 104 9.08 -10.40 19.38
N LEU A 105 7.89 -10.42 18.79
CA LEU A 105 6.66 -10.79 19.48
C LEU A 105 6.67 -12.28 19.87
N GLN A 106 7.11 -13.16 18.96
CA GLN A 106 7.31 -14.58 19.26
C GLN A 106 8.31 -14.78 20.41
N GLN A 107 9.46 -14.08 20.36
CA GLN A 107 10.46 -14.15 21.43
C GLN A 107 9.93 -13.59 22.76
N ARG A 108 9.08 -12.57 22.73
CA ARG A 108 8.46 -12.03 23.95
C ARG A 108 7.47 -13.03 24.56
N ILE A 109 6.64 -13.67 23.75
CA ILE A 109 5.74 -14.73 24.21
C ILE A 109 6.55 -15.85 24.88
N GLN A 110 7.60 -16.33 24.21
CA GLN A 110 8.45 -17.39 24.76
C GLN A 110 9.07 -16.98 26.10
N ARG A 111 9.62 -15.77 26.19
CA ARG A 111 10.19 -15.24 27.45
C ARG A 111 9.16 -15.18 28.58
N VAL A 112 7.92 -14.77 28.30
CA VAL A 112 6.85 -14.69 29.29
C VAL A 112 6.44 -16.08 29.77
N VAL A 113 6.29 -17.03 28.85
CA VAL A 113 5.97 -18.44 29.15
C VAL A 113 7.08 -19.09 29.98
N ASP A 114 8.34 -18.96 29.56
CA ASP A 114 9.48 -19.58 30.25
C ASP A 114 9.75 -18.98 31.63
N LYS A 115 9.38 -17.72 31.85
CA LYS A 115 9.60 -17.04 33.12
C LYS A 115 8.44 -17.21 34.07
N TRP A 116 7.21 -16.90 33.67
CA TRP A 116 6.06 -16.82 34.56
C TRP A 116 4.96 -17.85 34.29
N GLY A 117 5.09 -18.65 33.22
CA GLY A 117 4.15 -19.73 32.93
C GLY A 117 4.09 -20.79 34.03
N SER A 118 3.11 -21.69 33.94
CA SER A 118 2.88 -22.74 34.95
C SER A 118 4.09 -23.65 35.20
N HIS A 119 4.93 -23.84 34.18
CA HIS A 119 6.18 -24.61 34.25
C HIS A 119 7.43 -23.70 34.09
N GLY A 120 7.27 -22.40 34.32
CA GLY A 120 8.34 -21.41 34.14
C GLY A 120 9.36 -21.41 35.28
N ARG A 121 10.44 -20.65 35.11
CA ARG A 121 11.49 -20.46 36.12
C ARG A 121 10.99 -19.79 37.40
N GLN A 122 9.97 -18.93 37.28
CA GLN A 122 9.37 -18.14 38.35
C GLN A 122 7.85 -18.05 38.13
N PRO A 123 7.10 -19.17 38.31
CA PRO A 123 5.68 -19.22 38.01
C PRO A 123 4.91 -18.13 38.78
N SER A 124 4.14 -17.32 38.07
CA SER A 124 3.29 -16.30 38.66
C SER A 124 2.11 -16.03 37.76
N GLU A 125 0.92 -16.42 38.22
CA GLU A 125 -0.30 -16.25 37.45
C GLU A 125 -0.62 -14.76 37.21
N THR A 126 -0.41 -13.90 38.22
CA THR A 126 -0.65 -12.47 38.13
C THR A 126 0.24 -11.81 37.08
N TYR A 127 1.57 -11.96 37.19
CA TYR A 127 2.51 -11.37 36.22
C TYR A 127 2.36 -11.96 34.82
N TYR A 128 2.08 -13.27 34.71
CA TYR A 128 1.79 -13.92 33.44
C TYR A 128 0.56 -13.28 32.76
N LYS A 129 -0.55 -13.12 33.49
CA LYS A 129 -1.78 -12.50 32.96
C LYS A 129 -1.53 -11.06 32.50
N GLU A 130 -0.82 -10.25 33.28
CA GLU A 130 -0.51 -8.86 32.95
C GLU A 130 0.35 -8.75 31.68
N GLU A 131 1.43 -9.53 31.56
CA GLU A 131 2.29 -9.50 30.38
C GLU A 131 1.59 -10.06 29.14
N MET A 132 0.78 -11.11 29.30
CA MET A 132 -0.02 -11.66 28.21
C MET A 132 -1.11 -10.69 27.74
N GLU A 133 -1.64 -9.81 28.61
CA GLU A 133 -2.53 -8.73 28.18
C GLU A 133 -1.81 -7.73 27.27
N LYS A 134 -0.58 -7.31 27.64
CA LYS A 134 0.24 -6.42 26.82
C LYS A 134 0.59 -7.06 25.46
N ILE A 135 0.93 -8.35 25.47
CA ILE A 135 1.19 -9.11 24.24
C ILE A 135 -0.05 -9.15 23.35
N ARG A 136 -1.23 -9.44 23.89
CA ARG A 136 -2.48 -9.48 23.12
C ARG A 136 -2.80 -8.14 22.46
N LYS A 137 -2.61 -7.02 23.16
CA LYS A 137 -2.74 -5.68 22.58
C LYS A 137 -1.76 -5.49 21.42
N GLY A 138 -0.49 -5.86 21.62
CA GLY A 138 0.53 -5.82 20.58
C GLY A 138 0.19 -6.65 19.33
N ILE A 139 -0.39 -7.85 19.50
CA ILE A 139 -0.84 -8.70 18.39
C ILE A 139 -1.95 -8.00 17.58
N VAL A 140 -2.95 -7.41 18.26
CA VAL A 140 -4.06 -6.72 17.59
C VAL A 140 -3.55 -5.51 16.82
N ASP A 141 -2.67 -4.71 17.42
CA ASP A 141 -2.09 -3.53 16.77
C ASP A 141 -1.22 -3.92 15.55
N PHE A 142 -0.39 -4.96 15.70
CA PHE A 142 0.42 -5.52 14.63
C PHE A 142 -0.44 -6.00 13.46
N HIS A 143 -1.48 -6.79 13.76
CA HIS A 143 -2.40 -7.30 12.75
C HIS A 143 -3.14 -6.16 12.04
N GLY A 144 -3.60 -5.15 12.79
CA GLY A 144 -4.26 -3.96 12.23
C GLY A 144 -3.37 -3.25 11.20
N LYS A 145 -2.09 -3.02 11.54
CA LYS A 145 -1.13 -2.41 10.62
C LYS A 145 -0.87 -3.27 9.37
N MET A 146 -0.75 -4.59 9.53
CA MET A 146 -0.55 -5.51 8.41
C MET A 146 -1.73 -5.52 7.44
N VAL A 147 -2.96 -5.59 7.96
CA VAL A 147 -4.19 -5.52 7.13
C VAL A 147 -4.28 -4.20 6.38
N LEU A 148 -3.89 -3.09 7.02
CA LEU A 148 -3.81 -1.79 6.35
C LEU A 148 -2.80 -1.81 5.19
N LEU A 149 -1.59 -2.35 5.39
CA LEU A 149 -0.59 -2.44 4.31
C LEU A 149 -1.11 -3.25 3.12
N VAL A 150 -1.68 -4.44 3.37
CA VAL A 150 -2.26 -5.29 2.31
C VAL A 150 -3.39 -4.58 1.59
N LYS A 151 -4.27 -3.88 2.33
CA LYS A 151 -5.37 -3.13 1.74
C LYS A 151 -4.86 -1.99 0.85
N LEU A 152 -3.78 -1.33 1.26
CA LEU A 152 -3.14 -0.28 0.47
C LEU A 152 -2.49 -0.85 -0.79
N GLN A 153 -1.73 -1.94 -0.70
CA GLN A 153 -1.13 -2.61 -1.85
C GLN A 153 -2.20 -3.00 -2.88
N GLN A 154 -3.31 -3.62 -2.43
CA GLN A 154 -4.43 -3.97 -3.30
C GLN A 154 -5.07 -2.75 -3.99
N CYS A 155 -5.27 -1.66 -3.25
CA CYS A 155 -5.83 -0.43 -3.78
C CYS A 155 -4.92 0.24 -4.82
N GLN A 156 -3.60 0.11 -4.65
CA GLN A 156 -2.63 0.66 -5.58
C GLN A 156 -2.54 -0.22 -6.84
N LEU A 157 -2.52 -1.56 -6.71
CA LEU A 157 -2.54 -2.47 -7.86
C LEU A 157 -3.79 -2.30 -8.75
N HIS A 158 -4.97 -2.12 -8.16
CA HIS A 158 -6.21 -1.85 -8.91
C HIS A 158 -6.24 -0.50 -9.63
N ARG A 159 -5.31 0.40 -9.32
CA ARG A 159 -5.17 1.69 -10.02
C ARG A 159 -4.16 1.63 -11.16
N ILE A 160 -3.22 0.68 -11.12
CA ILE A 160 -2.23 0.45 -12.19
C ILE A 160 -2.86 -0.37 -13.33
N GLY A 161 -3.66 -1.39 -13.00
CA GLY A 161 -4.39 -2.24 -13.97
C GLY A 161 -5.72 -1.67 -14.41
#